data_AF-A0A3N2MJA1-F1
#
_entry.id   AF-A0A3N2MJA1-F1
#
_cell.length_a   1.000
_cell.length_b   1.000
_cell.length_c   1.000
_cell.angle_alpha   90.00
_cell.angle_beta   90.00
_cell.angle_gamma   90.00
#
_symmetry.space_group_name_H-M   'P 1'
#
loop_
_entity.id
_entity.type
_entity.pdbx_description
1 polymer ?
#
loop_
_entity_poly.entity_id
_entity_poly.type
_entity_poly.pdbx_seq_one_letter_code
_entity_poly.pdbx_strand_id
1 'polypeptide(L)'
;MKRTYPKSIAEIIDAALESDGNAEQLARQRASFAWSEVVGQGINRHTYKRFVEGSTLHVFITSAPLKHELSFHKQRLVDAINRAVGRNIITEISIH
;
A
#
# COMPACT_ATOMS: atom_id res chain seq x y z
N MET A 1 22.64 37.18 10.47
CA MET A 1 22.52 36.32 9.27
C MET A 1 22.46 34.86 9.71
N LYS A 2 21.38 34.12 9.41
CA LYS A 2 21.34 32.67 9.65
C LYS A 2 22.26 31.98 8.63
N ARG A 3 23.26 31.22 9.10
CA ARG A 3 24.11 30.39 8.23
C ARG A 3 23.28 29.19 7.75
N THR A 4 23.02 29.11 6.45
CA THR A 4 22.45 27.91 5.82
C THR A 4 23.57 26.92 5.61
N TYR A 5 23.60 25.86 6.42
CA TYR A 5 24.53 24.75 6.18
C TYR A 5 24.01 23.93 4.99
N PRO A 6 24.89 23.52 4.05
CA PRO A 6 24.49 22.64 2.97
C PRO A 6 24.10 21.29 3.56
N LYS A 7 22.83 20.90 3.36
CA LYS A 7 22.36 19.55 3.65
C LYS A 7 22.63 18.66 2.44
N SER A 8 23.06 17.43 2.67
CA SER A 8 23.09 16.40 1.65
C SER A 8 21.68 16.05 1.16
N ILE A 9 21.59 15.50 -0.05
CA ILE A 9 20.31 15.02 -0.59
C ILE A 9 19.70 13.96 0.34
N ALA A 10 20.54 13.11 0.94
CA ALA A 10 20.10 12.12 1.92
C ALA A 10 19.41 12.78 3.13
N GLU A 11 20.02 13.79 3.74
CA GLU A 11 19.43 14.52 4.88
C GLU A 11 18.13 15.25 4.52
N ILE A 12 17.99 15.70 3.27
CA ILE A 12 16.75 16.33 2.79
C ILE A 12 15.66 15.27 2.60
N ILE A 13 16.00 14.10 2.05
CA ILE A 13 15.07 12.97 1.89
C ILE A 13 14.62 12.46 3.26
N ASP A 14 15.56 12.25 4.18
CA ASP A 14 15.26 11.76 5.53
C ASP A 14 14.35 12.74 6.27
N ALA A 15 14.70 14.04 6.28
CA ALA A 15 13.85 15.06 6.91
C ALA A 15 12.46 15.20 6.26
N ALA A 16 12.36 14.97 4.94
CA ALA A 16 11.07 14.95 4.26
C ALA A 16 10.25 13.71 4.67
N LEU A 17 10.88 12.54 4.74
CA LEU A 17 10.23 11.28 5.14
C LEU A 17 9.84 11.26 6.62
N GLU A 18 10.58 11.95 7.49
CA GLU A 18 10.30 12.08 8.92
C GLU A 18 9.07 12.94 9.22
N SER A 19 8.57 13.70 8.25
CA SER A 19 7.27 14.34 8.41
C SER A 19 6.14 13.30 8.41
N ASP A 20 5.27 13.36 9.40
CA ASP A 20 4.29 12.30 9.72
C ASP A 20 3.40 11.92 8.52
N GLY A 21 3.02 12.90 7.69
CA GLY A 21 2.23 12.68 6.48
C GLY A 21 2.98 11.96 5.35
N ASN A 22 4.29 12.15 5.23
CA ASN A 22 5.09 11.52 4.17
C ASN A 22 5.39 10.05 4.49
N ALA A 23 5.67 9.74 5.75
CA ALA A 23 5.84 8.36 6.21
C ALA A 23 4.55 7.54 6.00
N GLU A 24 3.39 8.13 6.32
CA GLU A 24 2.10 7.47 6.11
C GLU A 24 1.80 7.27 4.63
N GLN A 25 2.04 8.29 3.79
CA GLN A 25 1.82 8.19 2.35
C GLN A 25 2.72 7.13 1.70
N LEU A 26 3.97 7.05 2.11
CA LEU A 26 4.90 6.01 1.66
C LEU A 26 4.41 4.62 2.08
N ALA A 27 3.92 4.47 3.31
CA ALA A 27 3.38 3.20 3.79
C ALA A 27 2.15 2.77 2.97
N ARG A 28 1.23 3.70 2.66
CA ARG A 28 0.08 3.45 1.78
C ARG A 28 0.50 2.98 0.40
N GLN A 29 1.50 3.62 -0.20
CA GLN A 29 2.06 3.18 -1.48
C GLN A 29 2.65 1.77 -1.38
N ARG A 30 3.43 1.49 -0.33
CA ARG A 30 3.98 0.14 -0.09
C ARG A 30 2.89 -0.92 0.04
N ALA A 31 1.78 -0.64 0.75
CA ALA A 31 0.64 -1.57 0.80
C ALA A 31 0.03 -1.84 -0.58
N SER A 32 -0.14 -0.79 -1.40
CA SER A 32 -0.63 -0.93 -2.77
C SER A 32 0.31 -1.80 -3.63
N PHE A 33 1.63 -1.66 -3.46
CA PHE A 33 2.61 -2.49 -4.16
C PHE A 33 2.67 -3.93 -3.63
N ALA A 34 2.54 -4.14 -2.32
CA ALA A 34 2.56 -5.44 -1.68
C ALA A 34 1.47 -6.40 -2.19
N TRP A 35 0.37 -5.88 -2.75
CA TRP A 35 -0.70 -6.68 -3.35
C TRP A 35 -0.17 -7.76 -4.29
N SER A 36 0.72 -7.41 -5.24
CA SER A 36 1.19 -8.36 -6.25
C SER A 36 2.05 -9.49 -5.66
N GLU A 37 2.77 -9.21 -4.58
CA GLU A 37 3.55 -10.20 -3.85
C GLU A 37 2.63 -11.13 -3.05
N VAL A 38 1.68 -10.57 -2.32
CA VAL A 38 0.75 -11.31 -1.45
C VAL A 38 -0.16 -12.24 -2.24
N VAL A 39 -0.69 -11.80 -3.37
CA VAL A 39 -1.66 -12.58 -4.17
C VAL A 39 -1.03 -13.41 -5.27
N GLY A 40 0.24 -13.15 -5.59
CA GLY A 40 0.96 -13.79 -6.69
C GLY A 40 0.46 -13.37 -8.08
N GLN A 41 1.19 -13.81 -9.11
CA GLN A 41 0.96 -13.36 -10.49
C GLN A 41 -0.40 -13.76 -11.06
N GLY A 42 -0.94 -14.92 -10.66
CA GLY A 42 -2.23 -15.43 -11.18
C GLY A 42 -3.37 -14.46 -10.91
N ILE A 43 -3.49 -13.98 -9.67
CA ILE A 43 -4.50 -12.99 -9.27
C ILE A 43 -4.12 -11.60 -9.80
N ASN A 44 -2.84 -11.21 -9.67
CA ASN A 44 -2.38 -9.88 -10.06
C ASN A 44 -2.60 -9.59 -11.57
N ARG A 45 -2.55 -10.61 -12.44
CA ARG A 45 -2.86 -10.45 -13.88
C ARG A 45 -4.28 -9.97 -14.14
N HIS A 46 -5.22 -10.26 -13.25
CA HIS A 46 -6.60 -9.79 -13.33
C HIS A 46 -6.82 -8.45 -12.62
N THR A 47 -5.83 -7.94 -11.88
CA THR A 47 -5.88 -6.65 -11.21
C THR A 47 -5.40 -5.54 -12.15
N TYR A 48 -6.28 -4.61 -12.52
CA TYR A 48 -5.93 -3.52 -13.45
C TYR A 48 -5.78 -2.15 -12.77
N LYS A 49 -6.27 -1.99 -11.54
CA LYS A 49 -6.10 -0.77 -10.75
C LYS A 49 -6.05 -1.12 -9.27
N ARG A 50 -5.18 -0.43 -8.53
CA ARG A 50 -5.11 -0.52 -7.07
C ARG A 50 -4.59 0.77 -6.46
N PHE A 51 -5.18 1.18 -5.34
CA PHE A 51 -4.78 2.35 -4.58
C PHE A 51 -5.30 2.27 -3.15
N VAL A 52 -4.67 3.00 -2.24
CA VAL A 52 -5.12 3.11 -0.85
C VAL A 52 -5.73 4.48 -0.64
N GLU A 53 -6.94 4.51 -0.09
CA GLU A 53 -7.64 5.72 0.34
C GLU A 53 -7.96 5.59 1.83
N GLY A 54 -7.45 6.51 2.65
CA GLY A 54 -7.50 6.36 4.11
C GLY A 54 -6.76 5.10 4.56
N SER A 55 -7.53 4.12 5.06
CA SER A 55 -7.06 2.78 5.46
C SER A 55 -7.68 1.64 4.63
N THR A 56 -8.31 1.96 3.50
CA THR A 56 -8.95 0.97 2.62
C THR A 56 -8.10 0.79 1.36
N LEU A 57 -7.72 -0.46 1.06
CA LEU A 57 -7.10 -0.80 -0.21
C LEU A 57 -8.20 -1.13 -1.22
N HIS A 58 -8.30 -0.29 -2.25
CA HIS A 58 -9.21 -0.49 -3.38
C HIS A 58 -8.48 -1.30 -4.45
N VAL A 59 -9.09 -2.40 -4.90
CA VAL A 59 -8.55 -3.28 -5.93
C VAL A 59 -9.61 -3.52 -6.98
N PHE A 60 -9.28 -3.25 -8.24
CA PHE A 60 -10.18 -3.45 -9.36
C PHE A 60 -9.75 -4.67 -10.15
N ILE A 61 -10.67 -5.61 -10.29
CA ILE A 61 -10.40 -6.93 -10.88
C ILE A 61 -11.26 -7.11 -12.12
N THR A 62 -10.74 -7.76 -13.15
CA THR A 62 -11.49 -8.03 -14.40
C THR A 62 -12.41 -9.25 -14.29
N SER A 63 -12.01 -10.27 -13.52
CA SER A 63 -12.73 -11.55 -13.37
C SER A 63 -13.77 -11.49 -12.25
N ALA A 64 -15.07 -11.63 -12.57
CA ALA A 64 -16.15 -11.66 -11.59
C ALA A 64 -16.10 -12.87 -10.63
N PRO A 65 -15.81 -14.11 -11.09
CA PRO A 65 -15.61 -15.24 -10.18
C PRO A 65 -14.48 -14.99 -9.18
N LEU A 66 -13.37 -14.40 -9.63
CA LEU A 66 -12.23 -14.10 -8.77
C LEU A 66 -12.57 -13.03 -7.72
N LYS A 67 -13.38 -12.01 -8.06
CA LYS A 67 -13.88 -11.05 -7.07
C LYS A 67 -14.65 -11.75 -5.96
N HIS A 68 -15.52 -12.69 -6.33
CA HIS A 68 -16.34 -13.43 -5.40
C HIS A 68 -15.46 -14.28 -4.45
N GLU A 69 -14.52 -15.06 -5.00
CA GLU A 69 -13.57 -15.84 -4.20
C GLU A 69 -12.75 -14.98 -3.23
N LEU A 70 -12.17 -13.88 -3.74
CA LEU A 70 -11.36 -12.97 -2.92
C LEU A 70 -12.18 -12.26 -1.84
N SER A 71 -13.49 -12.06 -2.05
CA SER A 71 -14.38 -11.46 -1.06
C SER A 71 -14.44 -12.27 0.25
N PHE A 72 -14.36 -13.60 0.15
CA PHE A 72 -14.30 -14.50 1.32
C PHE A 72 -12.95 -14.50 2.03
N HIS A 73 -11.92 -13.92 1.40
CA HIS A 73 -10.55 -13.92 1.90
C HIS A 73 -10.04 -12.53 2.27
N LYS A 74 -10.90 -11.49 2.24
CA LYS A 74 -10.52 -10.10 2.54
C LYS A 74 -9.72 -9.95 3.84
N GLN A 75 -10.18 -10.56 4.93
CA GLN A 75 -9.48 -10.44 6.21
C GLN A 75 -8.06 -11.03 6.15
N ARG A 76 -7.90 -12.21 5.54
CA ARG A 76 -6.57 -12.83 5.38
C ARG A 76 -5.64 -11.98 4.52
N LEU A 77 -6.18 -11.32 3.49
CA LEU A 77 -5.44 -10.41 2.62
C LEU A 77 -5.03 -9.14 3.35
N VAL A 78 -5.92 -8.55 4.17
CA VAL A 78 -5.60 -7.42 5.04
C VAL A 78 -4.41 -7.77 5.94
N ASP A 79 -4.50 -8.90 6.64
CA ASP A 79 -3.44 -9.33 7.55
C ASP A 79 -2.12 -9.59 6.80
N ALA A 80 -2.19 -10.20 5.61
CA ALA A 80 -1.01 -10.48 4.79
C ALA A 80 -0.33 -9.20 4.27
N ILE A 81 -1.11 -8.21 3.83
CA ILE A 81 -0.56 -6.94 3.36
C ILE A 81 0.08 -6.17 4.52
N ASN A 82 -0.59 -6.07 5.67
CA ASN A 82 -0.01 -5.40 6.83
C ASN A 82 1.27 -6.09 7.31
N ARG A 83 1.33 -7.44 7.26
CA ARG A 83 2.56 -8.20 7.53
C ARG A 83 3.68 -7.86 6.54
N ALA A 84 3.39 -7.80 5.24
CA ALA A 84 4.38 -7.46 4.22
C ALA A 84 4.90 -6.02 4.37
N VAL A 85 4.05 -5.08 4.79
CA VAL A 85 4.43 -3.68 5.04
C VAL A 85 5.14 -3.51 6.40
N GLY A 86 4.93 -4.41 7.36
CA GLY A 86 5.47 -4.32 8.72
C GLY A 86 4.74 -3.32 9.61
N ARG A 87 3.55 -2.84 9.20
CA ARG A 87 2.72 -1.89 9.96
C ARG A 87 1.24 -2.13 9.66
N ASN A 88 0.39 -1.91 10.65
CA ASN A 88 -1.06 -2.00 10.49
C ASN A 88 -1.62 -0.72 9.87
N ILE A 89 -1.74 -0.68 8.54
CA ILE A 89 -2.19 0.50 7.78
C ILE A 89 -3.45 0.24 6.97
N ILE A 90 -3.74 -1.02 6.62
CA ILE A 90 -4.96 -1.43 5.93
C ILE A 90 -5.92 -2.03 6.94
N THR A 91 -7.16 -1.54 6.96
CA THR A 91 -8.24 -2.10 7.80
C THR A 91 -9.25 -2.86 6.95
N GLU A 92 -9.40 -2.49 5.69
CA GLU A 92 -10.37 -3.07 4.76
C GLU A 92 -9.80 -3.21 3.35
N ILE A 93 -10.27 -4.22 2.62
CA ILE A 93 -10.07 -4.34 1.17
C ILE A 93 -11.42 -4.25 0.46
N SER A 94 -11.54 -3.28 -0.43
CA SER A 94 -12.69 -3.10 -1.30
C SER A 94 -12.36 -3.62 -2.71
N ILE A 95 -13.06 -4.67 -3.13
CA ILE A 95 -12.85 -5.33 -4.43
C ILE A 95 -13.95 -4.86 -5.39
N HIS A 96 -13.53 -4.28 -6.50
CA HIS A 96 -14.36 -3.67 -7.53
C HIS A 96 -14.38 -4.48 -8.80
#